data_AF-A0A7U4P965-F1
#
_entry.id   AF-A0A7U4P965-F1
#
_cell.length_a   1.000
_cell.length_b   1.000
_cell.length_c   1.000
_cell.angle_alpha   90.00
_cell.angle_beta   90.00
_cell.angle_gamma   90.00
#
_symmetry.space_group_name_H-M   'P 1'
#
loop_
_entity.id
_entity.type
_entity.pdbx_description
1 polymer ?
#
loop_
_entity_poly.entity_id
_entity_poly.type
_entity_poly.pdbx_seq_one_letter_code
_entity_poly.pdbx_strand_id
1 'polypeptide(L)'
;MDESRPTYLRCSQAALNVLIDAASLSLGGALGGPAADPYDIGLLIDALRVLAPQLPAADMFDGMLHVALGHFDDAVRVFAAVANGPTNAIYGKALLAFALQLKRDPQWRIAADDVLAAGGPAQAIALVKALERQHDVMLAKEHAQRTGVWELPESVANANPSGDAADAPPANPSSGFDAQAAFSHQQYLRL
;
A
#
# COMPACT_ATOMS: atom_id res chain seq x y z
N MET A 1 -5.52 28.12 16.75
CA MET A 1 -4.16 28.45 16.27
C MET A 1 -3.22 28.01 17.36
N ASP A 2 -2.37 27.01 17.10
CA ASP A 2 -1.52 26.41 18.11
C ASP A 2 -0.20 27.19 18.21
N GLU A 3 0.00 27.89 19.33
CA GLU A 3 1.10 28.84 19.57
C GLU A 3 2.32 28.18 20.25
N SER A 4 2.27 26.87 20.50
CA SER A 4 3.30 26.15 21.28
C SER A 4 4.42 25.52 20.45
N ARG A 5 4.37 25.56 19.10
CA ARG A 5 5.44 25.02 18.24
C ARG A 5 6.43 26.13 17.83
N PRO A 6 7.76 25.89 17.96
CA PRO A 6 8.79 26.79 17.44
C PRO A 6 8.53 27.21 15.99
N THR A 7 8.74 28.47 15.66
CA THR A 7 8.42 29.05 14.33
C THR A 7 9.06 28.29 13.16
N TYR A 8 10.24 27.67 13.36
CA TYR A 8 10.91 26.87 12.34
C TYR A 8 10.26 25.49 12.09
N LEU A 9 9.38 25.02 12.97
CA LEU A 9 8.55 23.81 12.79
C LEU A 9 7.18 24.12 12.18
N ARG A 10 6.89 25.39 11.86
CA ARG A 10 5.68 25.77 11.12
C ARG A 10 5.90 25.56 9.62
N CYS A 11 5.81 24.31 9.17
CA CYS A 11 5.75 24.02 7.74
C CYS A 11 4.41 24.46 7.16
N SER A 12 4.45 25.09 5.98
CA SER A 12 3.23 25.38 5.22
C SER A 12 2.61 24.07 4.73
N GLN A 13 1.28 24.05 4.58
CA GLN A 13 0.57 22.87 4.07
C GLN A 13 1.09 22.46 2.67
N ALA A 14 1.49 23.43 1.85
CA ALA A 14 2.09 23.16 0.55
C ALA A 14 3.42 22.40 0.66
N ALA A 15 4.29 22.79 1.59
CA ALA A 15 5.55 22.09 1.83
C ALA A 15 5.33 20.66 2.34
N LEU A 16 4.34 20.47 3.22
CA LEU A 16 3.97 19.14 3.71
C LEU A 16 3.44 18.25 2.58
N ASN A 17 2.57 18.77 1.71
CA ASN A 17 2.04 18.00 0.59
C ASN A 17 3.16 17.56 -0.37
N VAL A 18 4.11 18.45 -0.68
CA VAL A 18 5.27 18.10 -1.52
C VAL A 18 6.14 17.03 -0.86
N LEU A 19 6.33 17.10 0.46
CA LEU A 19 7.08 16.08 1.19
C LEU A 19 6.38 14.71 1.18
N ILE A 20 5.05 14.69 1.32
CA ILE A 20 4.23 13.48 1.17
C ILE A 20 4.36 12.92 -0.25
N ASP A 21 4.27 13.77 -1.27
CA ASP A 21 4.39 13.34 -2.67
C ASP A 21 5.78 12.77 -2.98
N ALA A 22 6.84 13.38 -2.43
CA ALA A 22 8.21 12.90 -2.55
C ALA A 22 8.39 11.54 -1.86
N ALA A 23 7.86 11.38 -0.65
CA ALA A 23 7.89 10.10 0.08
C ALA A 23 7.13 9.01 -0.69
N SER A 24 5.90 9.28 -1.12
CA SER A 24 5.10 8.36 -1.95
C SER A 24 5.81 7.96 -3.23
N LEU A 25 6.43 8.92 -3.94
CA LEU A 25 7.16 8.66 -5.19
C LEU A 25 8.39 7.79 -4.96
N SER A 26 9.21 8.12 -3.97
CA SER A 26 10.43 7.37 -3.65
C SER A 26 10.11 5.93 -3.23
N LEU A 27 9.05 5.76 -2.44
CA LEU A 27 8.57 4.47 -1.96
C LEU A 27 7.93 3.64 -3.08
N GLY A 28 7.16 4.26 -3.98
CA GLY A 28 6.64 3.61 -5.18
C GLY A 28 7.77 3.09 -6.08
N GLY A 29 8.83 3.89 -6.25
CA GLY A 29 10.05 3.47 -6.92
C GLY A 29 10.73 2.26 -6.26
N ALA A 30 10.75 2.19 -4.92
CA ALA A 30 11.34 1.07 -4.19
C ALA A 30 10.59 -0.26 -4.36
N LEU A 31 9.32 -0.23 -4.78
CA LEU A 31 8.47 -1.41 -4.93
C LEU A 31 8.44 -1.99 -6.36
N GLY A 32 8.95 -1.25 -7.37
CA GLY A 32 8.87 -1.70 -8.76
C GLY A 32 9.75 -0.98 -9.79
N GLY A 33 10.61 -0.04 -9.38
CA GLY A 33 11.46 0.76 -10.28
C GLY A 33 12.92 0.90 -9.80
N PRO A 34 13.72 1.79 -10.39
CA PRO A 34 15.04 2.14 -9.85
C PRO A 34 14.84 2.80 -8.49
N ALA A 35 15.08 2.03 -7.43
CA ALA A 35 14.81 2.44 -6.06
C ALA A 35 15.71 3.61 -5.65
N ALA A 36 15.11 4.61 -5.01
CA ALA A 36 15.87 5.52 -4.15
C ALA A 36 16.51 4.69 -3.02
N ASP A 37 17.62 5.17 -2.46
CA ASP A 37 18.25 4.51 -1.32
C ASP A 37 17.24 4.41 -0.17
N PRO A 38 16.98 3.20 0.39
CA PRO A 38 16.10 3.04 1.53
C PRO A 38 16.41 3.97 2.71
N TYR A 39 17.69 4.36 2.88
CA TYR A 39 18.09 5.34 3.88
C TYR A 39 17.49 6.73 3.62
N ASP A 40 17.52 7.19 2.36
CA ASP A 40 16.94 8.48 1.96
C ASP A 40 15.42 8.48 2.14
N ILE A 41 14.76 7.36 1.87
CA ILE A 41 13.31 7.20 2.11
C ILE A 41 13.01 7.30 3.61
N GLY A 42 13.81 6.64 4.45
CA GLY A 42 13.71 6.73 5.91
C GLY A 42 13.83 8.18 6.40
N LEU A 43 14.77 8.95 5.86
CA LEU A 43 14.93 10.37 6.19
C LEU A 43 13.68 11.21 5.84
N LEU A 44 13.01 10.93 4.72
CA LEU A 44 11.76 11.61 4.36
C LEU A 44 10.63 11.27 5.33
N ILE A 45 10.52 10.00 5.76
CA ILE A 45 9.53 9.55 6.73
C ILE A 45 9.78 10.19 8.10
N ASP A 46 11.04 10.25 8.56
CA ASP A 46 11.39 10.90 9.82
C ASP A 46 11.12 12.40 9.78
N ALA A 47 11.38 13.06 8.66
CA ALA A 47 10.99 14.45 8.46
C ALA A 47 9.48 14.65 8.56
N LEU A 48 8.67 13.74 7.97
CA LEU A 48 7.20 13.77 8.09
C LEU A 48 6.75 13.60 9.55
N ARG A 49 7.37 12.71 10.33
CA ARG A 49 7.05 12.53 11.76
C ARG A 49 7.30 13.80 12.57
N VAL A 50 8.39 14.50 12.28
CA VAL A 50 8.74 15.76 12.98
C VAL A 50 7.81 16.91 12.56
N LEU A 51 7.55 17.06 11.27
CA LEU A 51 6.83 18.21 10.71
C LEU A 51 5.31 18.06 10.75
N ALA A 52 4.80 16.83 10.69
CA ALA A 52 3.39 16.49 10.69
C ALA A 52 3.09 15.28 11.60
N PRO A 53 3.33 15.37 12.93
CA PRO A 53 3.17 14.24 13.86
C PRO A 53 1.72 13.73 13.99
N GLN A 54 0.75 14.54 13.57
CA GLN A 54 -0.67 14.17 13.55
C GLN A 54 -1.11 13.46 12.26
N LEU A 55 -0.19 13.25 11.31
CA LEU A 55 -0.46 12.63 10.02
C LEU A 55 -0.27 11.11 10.13
N PRO A 56 -1.34 10.30 10.02
CA PRO A 56 -1.24 8.84 10.12
C PRO A 56 -0.44 8.21 8.96
N ALA A 57 -0.14 8.98 7.91
CA ALA A 57 0.61 8.50 6.75
C ALA A 57 2.02 8.07 7.10
N ALA A 58 2.65 8.65 8.13
CA ALA A 58 4.02 8.31 8.50
C ALA A 58 4.16 6.83 8.87
N ASP A 59 3.22 6.28 9.64
CA ASP A 59 3.22 4.87 10.02
C ASP A 59 2.91 3.96 8.83
N MET A 60 2.08 4.41 7.88
CA MET A 60 1.86 3.66 6.64
C MET A 60 3.11 3.63 5.76
N PHE A 61 3.81 4.75 5.61
CA PHE A 61 5.06 4.80 4.86
C PHE A 61 6.15 3.94 5.50
N ASP A 62 6.22 3.92 6.82
CA ASP A 62 7.15 3.06 7.58
C ASP A 62 6.87 1.58 7.31
N GLY A 63 5.60 1.16 7.37
CA GLY A 63 5.22 -0.22 7.05
C GLY A 63 5.55 -0.59 5.60
N MET A 64 5.35 0.33 4.66
CA MET A 64 5.70 0.11 3.26
C MET A 64 7.20 0.08 3.00
N LEU A 65 7.99 0.86 3.75
CA LEU A 65 9.46 0.79 3.69
C LEU A 65 9.93 -0.59 4.15
N HIS A 66 9.33 -1.13 5.22
CA HIS A 66 9.57 -2.52 5.63
C HIS A 66 9.21 -3.53 4.53
N VAL A 67 8.11 -3.33 3.80
CA VAL A 67 7.77 -4.17 2.62
C VAL A 67 8.84 -4.08 1.54
N ALA A 68 9.29 -2.87 1.19
CA ALA A 68 10.30 -2.66 0.16
C ALA A 68 11.65 -3.31 0.53
N LEU A 69 11.99 -3.32 1.83
CA LEU A 69 13.18 -3.97 2.38
C LEU A 69 13.03 -5.50 2.53
N GLY A 70 11.85 -6.07 2.29
CA GLY A 70 11.55 -7.49 2.50
C GLY A 70 11.37 -7.89 3.98
N HIS A 71 11.26 -6.92 4.89
CA HIS A 71 11.04 -7.12 6.32
C HIS A 71 9.54 -7.30 6.62
N PHE A 72 8.95 -8.38 6.08
CA PHE A 72 7.49 -8.56 6.11
C PHE A 72 6.90 -8.68 7.52
N ASP A 73 7.62 -9.27 8.48
CA ASP A 73 7.14 -9.37 9.87
C ASP A 73 7.02 -7.99 10.54
N ASP A 74 7.97 -7.08 10.27
CA ASP A 74 7.89 -5.71 10.76
C ASP A 74 6.77 -4.92 10.06
N ALA A 75 6.62 -5.11 8.75
CA ALA A 75 5.51 -4.50 8.00
C ALA A 75 4.14 -4.92 8.58
N VAL A 76 3.95 -6.22 8.86
CA VAL A 76 2.72 -6.74 9.49
C VAL A 76 2.49 -6.10 10.85
N ARG A 77 3.53 -5.98 11.69
CA ARG A 77 3.43 -5.33 13.00
C ARG A 77 2.98 -3.88 12.90
N VAL A 78 3.58 -3.12 11.97
CA VAL A 78 3.23 -1.71 11.74
C VAL A 78 1.80 -1.57 11.22
N PHE A 79 1.42 -2.32 10.18
CA PHE A 79 0.07 -2.23 9.62
C PHE A 79 -1.01 -2.74 10.57
N ALA A 80 -0.71 -3.73 11.42
CA ALA A 80 -1.63 -4.14 12.48
C ALA A 80 -1.87 -3.02 13.50
N ALA A 81 -0.85 -2.22 13.83
CA ALA A 81 -1.03 -1.05 14.68
C ALA A 81 -1.93 0.01 14.01
N VAL A 82 -1.70 0.29 12.72
CA VAL A 82 -2.55 1.22 11.94
C VAL A 82 -3.99 0.70 11.84
N ALA A 83 -4.19 -0.59 11.58
CA ALA A 83 -5.50 -1.23 11.47
C ALA A 83 -6.32 -1.18 12.77
N ASN A 84 -5.64 -1.17 13.92
CA ASN A 84 -6.27 -1.04 15.24
C ASN A 84 -6.34 0.42 15.73
N GLY A 85 -5.80 1.37 14.97
CA GLY A 85 -5.78 2.78 15.30
C GLY A 85 -7.13 3.48 15.09
N PRO A 86 -7.32 4.68 15.64
CA PRO A 86 -8.57 5.44 15.51
C PRO A 86 -8.76 6.06 14.11
N THR A 87 -7.69 6.16 13.31
CA THR A 87 -7.70 6.81 11.99
C THR A 87 -7.18 5.86 10.95
N ASN A 88 -7.81 5.86 9.77
CA ASN A 88 -7.42 5.03 8.62
C ASN A 88 -7.40 3.51 8.89
N ALA A 89 -8.13 3.04 9.91
CA ALA A 89 -8.21 1.63 10.30
C ALA A 89 -8.53 0.69 9.11
N ILE A 90 -9.50 1.04 8.27
CA ILE A 90 -9.90 0.22 7.12
C ILE A 90 -8.79 0.15 6.07
N TYR A 91 -8.11 1.26 5.80
CA TYR A 91 -6.99 1.26 4.86
C TYR A 91 -5.79 0.51 5.45
N GLY A 92 -5.54 0.64 6.76
CA GLY A 92 -4.57 -0.18 7.50
C GLY A 92 -4.86 -1.67 7.40
N LYS A 93 -6.12 -2.10 7.48
CA LYS A 93 -6.51 -3.51 7.24
C LYS A 93 -6.21 -3.98 5.82
N ALA A 94 -6.41 -3.12 4.81
CA ALA A 94 -6.06 -3.44 3.43
C ALA A 94 -4.54 -3.60 3.23
N LEU A 95 -3.73 -2.72 3.84
CA LEU A 95 -2.27 -2.83 3.83
C LEU A 95 -1.78 -4.05 4.63
N LEU A 96 -2.44 -4.37 5.74
CA LEU A 96 -2.17 -5.60 6.50
C LEU A 96 -2.45 -6.86 5.67
N ALA A 97 -3.58 -6.91 4.96
CA ALA A 97 -3.89 -7.99 4.04
C ALA A 97 -2.80 -8.14 2.96
N PHE A 98 -2.35 -7.03 2.40
CA PHE A 98 -1.25 -7.02 1.42
C PHE A 98 0.06 -7.60 2.01
N ALA A 99 0.50 -7.12 3.18
CA ALA A 99 1.73 -7.62 3.81
C ALA A 99 1.65 -9.10 4.19
N LEU A 100 0.49 -9.57 4.70
CA LEU A 100 0.24 -10.98 4.98
C LEU A 100 0.28 -11.83 3.71
N GLN A 101 -0.27 -11.32 2.59
CA GLN A 101 -0.22 -12.03 1.31
C GLN A 101 1.22 -12.17 0.80
N LEU A 102 2.05 -11.13 0.91
CA LEU A 102 3.48 -11.21 0.56
C LEU A 102 4.22 -12.26 1.41
N LYS A 103 3.89 -12.35 2.70
CA LYS A 103 4.37 -13.40 3.61
C LYS A 103 3.80 -14.79 3.30
N ARG A 104 2.80 -14.89 2.42
CA ARG A 104 1.99 -16.10 2.14
C ARG A 104 1.24 -16.62 3.37
N ASP A 105 0.87 -15.73 4.27
CA ASP A 105 0.09 -16.05 5.46
C ASP A 105 -1.41 -16.03 5.14
N PRO A 106 -2.14 -17.16 5.25
CA PRO A 106 -3.55 -17.25 4.88
C PRO A 106 -4.47 -16.30 5.68
N GLN A 107 -4.01 -15.75 6.81
CA GLN A 107 -4.74 -14.73 7.56
C GLN A 107 -5.00 -13.46 6.74
N TRP A 108 -4.30 -13.25 5.62
CA TRP A 108 -4.57 -12.13 4.71
C TRP A 108 -6.03 -12.05 4.27
N ARG A 109 -6.71 -13.20 4.11
CA ARG A 109 -8.12 -13.25 3.71
C ARG A 109 -9.06 -12.65 4.75
N ILE A 110 -8.79 -12.88 6.04
CA ILE A 110 -9.61 -12.33 7.13
C ILE A 110 -9.56 -10.81 7.09
N ALA A 111 -8.35 -10.24 6.92
CA ALA A 111 -8.17 -8.80 6.81
C ALA A 111 -8.81 -8.22 5.52
N ALA A 112 -8.76 -8.96 4.41
CA ALA A 112 -9.40 -8.58 3.14
C ALA A 112 -10.94 -8.57 3.26
N ASP A 113 -11.53 -9.64 3.82
CA ASP A 113 -12.98 -9.77 4.01
C ASP A 113 -13.51 -8.65 4.91
N ASP A 114 -12.79 -8.32 5.98
CA ASP A 114 -13.11 -7.20 6.86
C ASP A 114 -13.20 -5.86 6.13
N VAL A 115 -12.31 -5.61 5.16
CA VAL A 115 -12.29 -4.37 4.36
C VAL A 115 -13.49 -4.31 3.41
N LEU A 116 -13.82 -5.43 2.77
CA LEU A 116 -14.97 -5.53 1.87
C LEU A 116 -16.29 -5.39 2.64
N ALA A 117 -16.40 -6.02 3.81
CA ALA A 117 -17.59 -5.97 4.66
C ALA A 117 -17.81 -4.58 5.28
N ALA A 118 -16.74 -3.90 5.70
CA ALA A 118 -16.84 -2.57 6.30
C ALA A 118 -17.21 -1.47 5.29
N GLY A 119 -17.06 -1.71 3.98
CA GLY A 119 -17.37 -0.70 2.96
C GLY A 119 -16.40 0.49 3.01
N GLY A 120 -15.11 0.21 2.90
CA GLY A 120 -14.03 1.20 2.98
C GLY A 120 -13.90 2.16 1.78
N PRO A 121 -12.88 3.03 1.79
CA PRO A 121 -12.59 3.91 0.66
C PRO A 121 -12.28 3.08 -0.59
N ALA A 122 -12.63 3.62 -1.77
CA ALA A 122 -12.55 2.91 -3.05
C ALA A 122 -11.18 2.28 -3.33
N GLN A 123 -10.10 2.93 -2.91
CA GLN A 123 -8.73 2.44 -3.01
C GLN A 123 -8.47 1.17 -2.17
N ALA A 124 -9.08 1.04 -0.98
CA ALA A 124 -8.86 -0.08 -0.05
C ALA A 124 -9.53 -1.31 -0.65
N ILE A 125 -10.74 -1.10 -1.17
CA ILE A 125 -11.50 -2.10 -1.91
C ILE A 125 -10.74 -2.49 -3.19
N ALA A 126 -10.22 -1.52 -3.93
CA ALA A 126 -9.45 -1.79 -5.16
C ALA A 126 -8.18 -2.60 -4.87
N LEU A 127 -7.46 -2.26 -3.79
CA LEU A 127 -6.31 -3.01 -3.30
C LEU A 127 -6.70 -4.46 -3.01
N VAL A 128 -7.71 -4.69 -2.17
CA VAL A 128 -8.15 -6.05 -1.81
C VAL A 128 -8.56 -6.85 -3.05
N LYS A 129 -9.31 -6.25 -3.97
CA LYS A 129 -9.68 -6.90 -5.24
C LYS A 129 -8.48 -7.22 -6.13
N ALA A 130 -7.40 -6.43 -6.07
CA ALA A 130 -6.15 -6.77 -6.75
C ALA A 130 -5.48 -7.99 -6.09
N LEU A 131 -5.46 -8.06 -4.75
CA LEU A 131 -4.92 -9.20 -4.00
C LEU A 131 -5.68 -10.50 -4.33
N GLU A 132 -7.02 -10.45 -4.37
CA GLU A 132 -7.86 -11.60 -4.73
C GLU A 132 -7.53 -12.11 -6.14
N ARG A 133 -7.46 -11.22 -7.13
CA ARG A 133 -7.09 -11.58 -8.51
C ARG A 133 -5.71 -12.23 -8.59
N GLN A 134 -4.71 -11.67 -7.91
CA GLN A 134 -3.37 -12.25 -7.86
C GLN A 134 -3.37 -13.65 -7.25
N HIS A 135 -4.15 -13.84 -6.19
CA HIS A 135 -4.27 -15.14 -5.54
C HIS A 135 -4.98 -16.17 -6.43
N ASP A 136 -6.06 -15.79 -7.10
CA ASP A 136 -6.77 -16.68 -8.01
C ASP A 136 -5.91 -17.12 -9.19
N VAL A 137 -5.09 -16.21 -9.73
CA VAL A 137 -4.09 -16.53 -10.76
C VAL A 137 -3.06 -17.53 -10.25
N MET A 138 -2.59 -17.37 -9.01
CA MET A 138 -1.68 -18.32 -8.37
C MET A 138 -2.32 -19.71 -8.29
N LEU A 139 -3.56 -19.80 -7.79
CA LEU A 139 -4.30 -21.06 -7.68
C LEU A 139 -4.54 -21.70 -9.05
N ALA A 140 -4.90 -20.92 -10.08
CA ALA A 140 -5.04 -21.42 -11.44
C ALA A 140 -3.72 -21.95 -11.99
N LYS A 141 -2.59 -21.30 -11.68
CA LYS A 141 -1.25 -21.77 -12.08
C LYS A 141 -0.88 -23.08 -11.40
N GLU A 142 -1.14 -23.19 -10.11
CA GLU A 142 -0.92 -24.44 -9.36
C GLU A 142 -1.81 -25.56 -9.88
N HIS A 143 -3.08 -25.26 -10.18
CA HIS A 143 -4.00 -26.22 -10.79
C HIS A 143 -3.49 -26.70 -12.15
N ALA A 144 -3.11 -25.77 -13.03
CA ALA A 144 -2.58 -26.07 -14.37
C ALA A 144 -1.28 -26.87 -14.33
N GLN A 145 -0.40 -26.61 -13.37
CA GLN A 145 0.80 -27.43 -13.17
C GLN A 145 0.47 -28.88 -12.80
N ARG A 146 -0.64 -29.09 -12.09
CA ARG A 146 -1.06 -30.39 -11.59
C ARG A 146 -1.90 -31.18 -12.59
N THR A 147 -2.68 -30.50 -13.43
CA THR A 147 -3.63 -31.11 -14.37
C THR A 147 -3.23 -30.95 -15.84
N GLY A 148 -2.28 -30.07 -16.15
CA GLY A 148 -1.90 -29.71 -17.52
C GLY A 148 -2.87 -28.75 -18.21
N VAL A 149 -3.96 -28.33 -17.55
CA VAL A 149 -5.01 -27.48 -18.12
C VAL A 149 -5.00 -26.11 -17.45
N TRP A 150 -4.76 -25.06 -18.25
CA TRP A 150 -4.83 -23.68 -17.79
C TRP A 150 -6.23 -23.10 -18.02
N GLU A 151 -6.85 -22.61 -16.94
CA GLU A 151 -8.11 -21.88 -16.98
C GLU A 151 -7.88 -20.48 -16.41
N LEU A 152 -8.33 -19.45 -17.14
CA LEU A 152 -8.23 -18.07 -16.68
C LEU A 152 -9.29 -17.84 -15.58
N PRO A 153 -8.90 -17.38 -14.37
CA PRO A 153 -9.87 -17.10 -13.32
C PRO A 153 -10.90 -16.04 -13.73
N GLU A 154 -12.16 -16.24 -13.34
CA GLU A 154 -13.25 -15.28 -13.59
C GLU A 154 -12.97 -13.91 -12.96
N SER A 155 -12.26 -13.86 -11.84
CA SER A 155 -11.83 -12.61 -11.19
C SER A 155 -10.93 -11.76 -12.08
N VAL A 156 -10.14 -12.39 -12.96
CA VAL A 156 -9.31 -11.70 -13.96
C VAL A 156 -10.12 -11.38 -15.20
N ALA A 157 -10.97 -12.30 -15.67
CA ALA A 157 -11.79 -12.09 -16.86
C ALA A 157 -12.81 -10.95 -16.69
N ASN A 158 -13.33 -10.75 -15.48
CA ASN A 158 -14.27 -9.69 -15.14
C ASN A 158 -13.60 -8.33 -14.85
N ALA A 159 -12.26 -8.27 -14.85
CA ALA A 159 -11.55 -7.01 -14.77
C ALA A 159 -11.64 -6.28 -16.12
N ASN A 160 -12.59 -5.34 -16.25
CA ASN A 160 -12.72 -4.50 -17.46
C ASN A 160 -11.36 -3.87 -17.85
N PRO A 161 -10.94 -3.93 -19.13
CA PRO A 161 -9.70 -3.33 -19.61
C PRO A 161 -9.74 -1.79 -19.70
N SER A 162 -10.85 -1.16 -19.33
CA SER A 162 -11.03 0.29 -19.42
C SER A 162 -10.57 0.96 -18.12
N GLY A 163 -9.25 1.13 -17.96
CA GLY A 163 -8.67 1.87 -16.83
C GLY A 163 -7.17 2.09 -16.92
N ASP A 164 -6.36 1.03 -16.86
CA ASP A 164 -4.93 1.15 -16.51
C ASP A 164 -3.98 0.26 -17.33
N ALA A 165 -4.29 0.00 -18.61
CA ALA A 165 -3.50 -0.93 -19.43
C ALA A 165 -3.19 -0.42 -20.85
N ALA A 166 -2.85 0.86 -20.97
CA ALA A 166 -2.17 1.35 -22.17
C ALA A 166 -0.76 1.80 -21.78
N ASP A 167 0.20 0.93 -22.08
CA ASP A 167 1.66 1.14 -22.06
C ASP A 167 2.41 0.75 -20.77
N ALA A 168 2.65 -0.57 -20.57
CA ALA A 168 3.73 -1.06 -19.71
C ALA A 168 4.31 -2.41 -20.21
N PRO A 169 5.65 -2.61 -20.19
CA PRO A 169 6.32 -3.89 -20.52
C PRO A 169 6.00 -5.01 -19.51
N PRO A 170 6.43 -6.28 -19.74
CA PRO A 170 5.91 -7.43 -19.01
C PRO A 170 6.14 -7.28 -17.50
N ALA A 171 5.01 -7.18 -16.80
CA ALA A 171 4.93 -6.90 -15.38
C ALA A 171 5.49 -8.10 -14.58
N ASN A 172 6.49 -7.82 -13.73
CA ASN A 172 6.92 -8.76 -12.70
C ASN A 172 5.71 -9.13 -11.81
N PRO A 173 5.63 -10.36 -11.28
CA PRO A 173 4.49 -10.84 -10.48
C PRO A 173 4.22 -10.03 -9.19
N SER A 174 5.08 -9.07 -8.84
CA SER A 174 4.91 -8.09 -7.77
C SER A 174 4.09 -6.84 -8.16
N SER A 175 3.72 -6.66 -9.43
CA SER A 175 3.15 -5.40 -9.95
C SER A 175 1.63 -5.23 -9.82
N GLY A 176 0.95 -6.01 -8.98
CA GLY A 176 -0.50 -5.85 -8.77
C GLY A 176 -0.86 -4.68 -7.85
N PHE A 177 0.12 -4.15 -7.12
CA PHE A 177 -0.01 -2.97 -6.27
C PHE A 177 0.72 -1.79 -6.91
N ASP A 178 -0.03 -0.88 -7.53
CA ASP A 178 0.50 0.44 -7.85
C ASP A 178 0.54 1.27 -6.57
N ALA A 179 1.67 1.17 -5.86
CA ALA A 179 1.94 1.96 -4.67
C ALA A 179 1.85 3.46 -4.94
N GLN A 180 2.27 3.89 -6.13
CA GLN A 180 2.15 5.29 -6.55
C GLN A 180 0.66 5.68 -6.59
N ALA A 181 -0.20 4.91 -7.25
CA ALA A 181 -1.65 5.15 -7.30
C ALA A 181 -2.32 5.05 -5.92
N ALA A 182 -1.89 4.10 -5.09
CA ALA A 182 -2.43 3.85 -3.76
C ALA A 182 -2.16 5.01 -2.78
N PHE A 183 -0.99 5.66 -2.88
CA PHE A 183 -0.58 6.78 -2.02
C PHE A 183 -0.75 8.17 -2.66
N SER A 184 -0.99 8.25 -3.98
CA SER A 184 -1.18 9.53 -4.71
C SER A 184 -2.56 10.15 -4.52
N HIS A 185 -3.59 9.35 -4.20
CA HIS A 185 -4.87 9.92 -3.81
C HIS A 185 -4.77 10.48 -2.39
N GLN A 186 -4.46 11.77 -2.29
CA GLN A 186 -4.21 12.42 -1.00
C GLN A 186 -5.46 12.62 -0.11
N GLN A 187 -6.65 12.17 -0.52
CA GLN A 187 -7.90 12.50 0.19
C GLN A 187 -8.00 11.90 1.61
N TYR A 188 -7.21 10.88 1.93
CA TYR A 188 -7.27 10.12 3.19
C TYR A 188 -6.06 10.38 4.10
N LEU A 189 -5.07 11.10 3.58
CA LEU A 189 -3.91 11.60 4.32
C LEU A 189 -4.11 13.05 4.79
N ARG A 190 -5.26 13.64 4.48
CA ARG A 190 -5.61 15.02 4.83
C ARG A 190 -6.39 15.04 6.15
N LEU A 191 -6.00 15.97 7.02
CA LEU A 191 -6.72 16.31 8.26
C LEU A 191 -8.11 16.86 7.95
#